data_AF-A0AAJ6TN96-F1
#
_entry.id   AF-A0AAJ6TN96-F1
#
_cell.length_a   1.000
_cell.length_b   1.000
_cell.length_c   1.000
_cell.angle_alpha   90.00
_cell.angle_beta   90.00
_cell.angle_gamma   90.00
#
_symmetry.space_group_name_H-M   'P 1'
#
loop_
_entity.id
_entity.type
_entity.pdbx_description
1 polymer ?
#
loop_
_entity_poly.entity_id
_entity_poly.type
_entity_poly.pdbx_seq_one_letter_code
_entity_poly.pdbx_strand_id
1 'polypeptide(L)'
;MRRMSGVLVLIFYILSLLLPLPTTTASSRCSIKGLPLVRNISELPQDNYGRGGLSHITLAGSAMHGLKEVEVWLQTFSPGSRTPIHRHSCEEIFVVLKGSGTLYLATSSHEKYPGKPQEYFVFANSTFHIPVNDVHQVWNTNEHEDLQMLVIISRPPVKVFIYEDWFMPHTAAKLKFPYYWDEQCLLEPPKDEL
;
A
#
# COMPACT_ATOMS: atom_id res chain seq x y z
N MET A 1 -53.20 -13.19 26.82
CA MET A 1 -51.73 -13.05 26.95
C MET A 1 -51.14 -14.42 27.29
N ARG A 2 -50.70 -15.19 26.28
CA ARG A 2 -50.03 -16.48 26.51
C ARG A 2 -48.55 -16.21 26.75
N ARG A 3 -48.06 -16.51 27.96
CA ARG A 3 -46.63 -16.52 28.30
C ARG A 3 -45.92 -17.48 27.36
N MET A 4 -45.10 -16.96 26.46
CA MET A 4 -44.10 -17.76 25.77
C MET A 4 -43.17 -18.35 26.84
N SER A 5 -43.06 -19.67 26.87
CA SER A 5 -42.13 -20.40 27.73
C SER A 5 -40.72 -19.86 27.50
N GLY A 6 -39.97 -19.55 28.57
CA GLY A 6 -38.60 -19.05 28.49
C GLY A 6 -37.65 -19.97 27.69
N VAL A 7 -38.03 -21.23 27.52
CA VAL A 7 -37.34 -22.20 26.67
C VAL A 7 -37.38 -21.79 25.18
N LEU A 8 -38.48 -21.22 24.70
CA LEU A 8 -38.63 -20.82 23.29
C LEU A 8 -37.77 -19.59 22.97
N VAL A 9 -37.63 -18.66 23.92
CA VAL A 9 -36.77 -17.47 23.78
C VAL A 9 -35.29 -17.86 23.79
N LEU A 10 -34.91 -18.85 24.60
CA LEU A 10 -33.53 -19.36 24.66
C LEU A 10 -33.12 -20.08 23.36
N ILE A 11 -34.04 -20.83 22.73
CA ILE A 11 -33.78 -21.52 21.46
C ILE A 11 -33.53 -20.50 20.32
N PHE A 12 -34.27 -19.39 20.27
CA PHE A 12 -34.03 -18.33 19.28
C PHE A 12 -32.69 -17.62 19.48
N TYR A 13 -32.24 -17.42 20.71
CA TYR A 13 -30.91 -16.85 21.02
C TYR A 13 -29.76 -17.79 20.67
N ILE A 14 -29.95 -19.11 20.84
CA ILE A 14 -28.91 -20.09 20.46
C ILE A 14 -28.84 -20.24 18.93
N LEU A 15 -29.97 -20.13 18.22
CA LEU A 15 -29.98 -20.22 16.75
C LEU A 15 -29.34 -19.01 16.07
N SER A 16 -29.41 -17.82 16.65
CA SER A 16 -28.74 -16.61 16.12
C SER A 16 -27.23 -16.60 16.34
N LEU A 17 -26.72 -17.34 17.33
CA LEU A 17 -25.29 -17.57 17.55
C LEU A 17 -24.68 -18.64 16.61
N LEU A 18 -25.51 -19.37 15.85
CA LEU A 18 -25.09 -20.42 14.91
C LEU A 18 -25.03 -19.95 13.46
N LEU A 19 -25.26 -18.66 13.18
CA LEU A 19 -25.00 -18.11 11.86
C LEU A 19 -23.48 -17.99 11.65
N PRO A 20 -22.89 -18.73 10.70
CA PRO A 20 -21.48 -18.57 10.40
C PRO A 20 -21.26 -17.14 9.89
N LEU A 21 -20.44 -16.37 10.59
CA LEU A 21 -19.83 -15.16 10.01
C LEU A 21 -19.18 -15.57 8.69
N PRO A 22 -19.35 -14.80 7.59
CA PRO A 22 -18.65 -15.08 6.36
C PRO A 22 -17.16 -14.98 6.62
N THR A 23 -16.51 -16.11 6.82
CA THR A 23 -15.06 -16.25 6.81
C THR A 23 -14.65 -16.05 5.35
N THR A 24 -14.39 -14.80 4.99
CA THR A 24 -13.69 -14.53 3.74
C THR A 24 -12.36 -15.25 3.82
N THR A 25 -12.18 -16.23 2.95
CA THR A 25 -10.98 -17.04 2.87
C THR A 25 -9.82 -16.13 2.48
N ALA A 26 -9.02 -15.74 3.48
CA ALA A 26 -7.81 -14.95 3.29
C ALA A 26 -6.86 -15.57 2.24
N SER A 27 -6.88 -16.91 2.11
CA SER A 27 -6.04 -17.67 1.19
C SER A 27 -6.38 -17.51 -0.30
N SER A 28 -7.43 -16.76 -0.68
CA SER A 28 -7.79 -16.54 -2.08
C SER A 28 -7.13 -15.30 -2.70
N ARG A 29 -6.70 -14.33 -1.88
CA ARG A 29 -6.26 -13.00 -2.37
C ARG A 29 -4.95 -13.01 -3.13
N CYS A 30 -4.11 -14.03 -2.92
CA CYS A 30 -2.75 -14.09 -3.45
C CYS A 30 -2.54 -15.23 -4.46
N SER A 31 -3.61 -15.92 -4.88
CA SER A 31 -3.51 -16.98 -5.89
C SER A 31 -3.42 -16.39 -7.30
N ILE A 32 -2.29 -16.63 -7.96
CA ILE A 32 -2.09 -16.21 -9.35
C ILE A 32 -2.88 -17.11 -10.32
N LYS A 33 -3.17 -18.36 -9.91
CA LYS A 33 -3.96 -19.32 -10.73
C LYS A 33 -5.40 -18.83 -10.84
N GLY A 34 -5.89 -18.66 -12.07
CA GLY A 34 -7.28 -18.29 -12.36
C GLY A 34 -7.59 -16.80 -12.30
N LEU A 35 -6.57 -15.92 -12.26
CA LEU A 35 -6.79 -14.47 -12.29
C LEU A 35 -7.45 -14.04 -13.61
N PRO A 36 -8.56 -13.26 -13.55
CA PRO A 36 -9.19 -12.74 -14.75
C PRO A 36 -8.28 -11.71 -15.44
N LEU A 37 -8.26 -11.74 -16.77
CA LEU A 37 -7.44 -10.84 -17.59
C LEU A 37 -7.87 -9.38 -17.42
N VAL A 38 -9.18 -9.13 -17.40
CA VAL A 38 -9.78 -7.81 -17.15
C VAL A 38 -10.35 -7.80 -15.75
N ARG A 39 -10.00 -6.78 -14.97
CA ARG A 39 -10.41 -6.62 -13.57
C ARG A 39 -11.02 -5.25 -13.36
N ASN A 40 -12.14 -5.19 -12.63
CA ASN A 40 -12.74 -3.92 -12.23
C ASN A 40 -11.99 -3.35 -11.03
N ILE A 41 -11.34 -2.20 -11.20
CA ILE A 41 -10.54 -1.56 -10.13
C ILE A 41 -11.38 -1.28 -8.88
N SER A 42 -12.65 -0.90 -9.07
CA SER A 42 -13.58 -0.60 -7.96
C SER A 42 -13.94 -1.82 -7.10
N GLU A 43 -13.61 -3.03 -7.57
CA GLU A 43 -13.85 -4.29 -6.84
C GLU A 43 -12.56 -4.87 -6.25
N LEU A 44 -11.40 -4.26 -6.52
CA LEU A 44 -10.12 -4.70 -5.96
C LEU A 44 -10.03 -4.34 -4.46
N PRO A 45 -9.38 -5.17 -3.64
CA PRO A 45 -9.23 -4.90 -2.21
C PRO A 45 -8.42 -3.63 -1.98
N GLN A 46 -8.96 -2.76 -1.13
CA GLN A 46 -8.33 -1.53 -0.68
C GLN A 46 -8.08 -1.61 0.82
N ASP A 47 -6.89 -1.20 1.27
CA ASP A 47 -6.54 -1.16 2.70
C ASP A 47 -5.62 0.04 2.99
N ASN A 48 -5.54 0.43 4.26
CA ASN A 48 -4.58 1.42 4.75
C ASN A 48 -3.33 0.78 5.36
N TYR A 49 -3.35 -0.53 5.60
CA TYR A 49 -2.28 -1.33 6.22
C TYR A 49 -1.76 -0.74 7.53
N GLY A 50 -2.68 -0.21 8.35
CA GLY A 50 -2.37 0.43 9.63
C GLY A 50 -1.79 1.84 9.51
N ARG A 51 -1.73 2.42 8.30
CA ARG A 51 -1.20 3.77 8.06
C ARG A 51 -2.35 4.77 7.90
N GLY A 52 -2.61 5.55 8.95
CA GLY A 52 -3.64 6.59 8.92
C GLY A 52 -3.47 7.55 7.73
N GLY A 53 -4.57 7.83 7.04
CA GLY A 53 -4.61 8.70 5.86
C GLY A 53 -4.16 8.06 4.54
N LEU A 54 -3.68 6.81 4.55
CA LEU A 54 -3.41 6.05 3.34
C LEU A 54 -4.65 5.24 2.91
N SER A 55 -4.87 5.17 1.62
CA SER A 55 -5.66 4.14 0.95
C SER A 55 -4.83 3.57 -0.19
N HIS A 56 -4.66 2.26 -0.23
CA HIS A 56 -3.81 1.58 -1.21
C HIS A 56 -4.56 0.42 -1.89
N ILE A 57 -4.38 0.33 -3.21
CA ILE A 57 -4.74 -0.83 -4.04
C ILE A 57 -3.52 -1.18 -4.89
N THR A 58 -3.09 -2.44 -4.88
CA THR A 58 -2.19 -2.95 -5.93
C THR A 58 -3.02 -3.35 -7.15
N LEU A 59 -2.95 -2.56 -8.22
CA LEU A 59 -3.71 -2.81 -9.45
C LEU A 59 -3.16 -4.01 -10.21
N ALA A 60 -1.84 -4.11 -10.32
CA ALA A 60 -1.13 -5.22 -10.94
C ALA A 60 0.25 -5.33 -10.29
N GLY A 61 0.58 -6.47 -9.70
CA GLY A 61 1.79 -6.59 -8.89
C GLY A 61 2.36 -7.99 -8.81
N SER A 62 3.56 -8.11 -8.27
CA SER A 62 4.34 -9.34 -8.30
C SER A 62 3.74 -10.40 -7.39
N ALA A 63 3.50 -10.07 -6.12
CA ALA A 63 3.02 -11.03 -5.14
C ALA A 63 1.57 -11.48 -5.42
N MET A 64 0.68 -10.55 -5.75
CA MET A 64 -0.74 -10.83 -5.97
C MET A 64 -1.07 -11.34 -7.38
N HIS A 65 -0.32 -10.90 -8.39
CA HIS A 65 -0.69 -11.08 -9.79
C HIS A 65 0.41 -11.70 -10.67
N GLY A 66 1.58 -12.01 -10.10
CA GLY A 66 2.67 -12.69 -10.80
C GLY A 66 3.49 -11.83 -11.76
N LEU A 67 3.37 -10.50 -11.70
CA LEU A 67 4.20 -9.60 -12.52
C LEU A 67 5.68 -9.69 -12.09
N LYS A 68 6.59 -9.55 -13.05
CA LYS A 68 8.03 -9.76 -12.84
C LYS A 68 8.88 -8.51 -13.01
N GLU A 69 8.39 -7.55 -13.79
CA GLU A 69 9.19 -6.42 -14.26
C GLU A 69 8.64 -5.08 -13.81
N VAL A 70 7.31 -4.93 -13.79
CA VAL A 70 6.61 -3.72 -13.37
C VAL A 70 5.49 -4.04 -12.39
N GLU A 71 5.18 -3.09 -11.52
CA GLU A 71 4.05 -3.17 -10.59
C GLU A 71 3.39 -1.80 -10.49
N VAL A 72 2.05 -1.79 -10.37
CA VAL A 72 1.21 -0.61 -10.42
C VAL A 72 0.32 -0.54 -9.18
N TRP A 73 0.34 0.60 -8.53
CA TRP A 73 -0.49 0.93 -7.37
C TRP A 73 -1.41 2.10 -7.68
N LEU A 74 -2.58 2.10 -7.06
CA LEU A 74 -3.41 3.27 -6.86
C LEU A 74 -3.33 3.64 -5.38
N GLN A 75 -2.85 4.84 -5.09
CA GLN A 75 -2.72 5.33 -3.72
C GLN A 75 -3.47 6.65 -3.56
N THR A 76 -4.16 6.79 -2.44
CA THR A 76 -4.80 8.05 -2.02
C THR A 76 -4.27 8.43 -0.65
N PHE A 77 -3.90 9.69 -0.50
CA PHE A 77 -3.39 10.29 0.72
C PHE A 77 -4.35 11.38 1.18
N SER A 78 -4.92 11.25 2.37
CA SER A 78 -5.75 12.30 2.97
C SER A 78 -4.93 13.56 3.29
N PRO A 79 -5.57 14.74 3.48
CA PRO A 79 -4.88 15.95 3.90
C PRO A 79 -3.90 15.73 5.06
N GLY A 80 -2.69 16.24 4.93
CA GLY A 80 -1.62 16.13 5.93
C GLY A 80 -0.91 14.76 6.00
N SER A 81 -1.40 13.73 5.32
CA SER A 81 -0.78 12.39 5.34
C SER A 81 0.41 12.30 4.38
N ARG A 82 1.35 11.41 4.71
CA ARG A 82 2.63 11.29 4.00
C ARG A 82 3.17 9.87 3.97
N THR A 83 4.04 9.62 3.01
CA THR A 83 4.93 8.47 3.01
C THR A 83 5.99 8.60 4.11
N PRO A 84 6.62 7.49 4.56
CA PRO A 84 7.89 7.59 5.27
C PRO A 84 8.96 8.27 4.41
N ILE A 85 10.02 8.78 5.03
CA ILE A 85 11.23 9.12 4.28
C ILE A 85 11.89 7.80 3.89
N HIS A 86 12.11 7.57 2.60
CA HIS A 86 12.56 6.26 2.14
C HIS A 86 13.34 6.27 0.82
N ARG A 87 13.98 5.14 0.51
CA ARG A 87 14.58 4.84 -0.80
C ARG A 87 14.31 3.39 -1.22
N HIS A 88 14.47 3.12 -2.51
CA HIS A 88 14.45 1.77 -3.07
C HIS A 88 15.31 1.67 -4.34
N SER A 89 15.78 0.46 -4.65
CA SER A 89 16.66 0.18 -5.79
C SER A 89 15.88 -0.20 -7.06
N CYS A 90 14.86 0.59 -7.38
CA CYS A 90 14.06 0.50 -8.59
C CYS A 90 13.70 1.89 -9.11
N GLU A 91 13.30 1.96 -10.37
CA GLU A 91 12.64 3.15 -10.91
C GLU A 91 11.23 3.23 -10.31
N GLU A 92 10.76 4.46 -10.06
CA GLU A 92 9.40 4.73 -9.62
C GLU A 92 8.86 5.98 -10.32
N ILE A 93 7.65 5.87 -10.86
CA ILE A 93 6.96 6.93 -11.59
C ILE A 93 5.62 7.18 -10.91
N PHE A 94 5.30 8.45 -10.71
CA PHE A 94 4.00 8.89 -10.21
C PHE A 94 3.24 9.63 -11.30
N VAL A 95 1.93 9.38 -11.37
CA VAL A 95 0.98 10.17 -12.16
C VAL A 95 -0.09 10.67 -11.21
N VAL A 96 -0.17 11.99 -11.03
CA VAL A 96 -1.13 12.61 -10.12
C VAL A 96 -2.49 12.69 -10.79
N LEU A 97 -3.45 11.92 -10.31
CA LEU A 97 -4.80 11.86 -10.86
C LEU A 97 -5.69 12.97 -10.30
N LYS A 98 -5.58 13.25 -9.00
CA LYS A 98 -6.38 14.24 -8.29
C LYS A 98 -5.54 14.86 -7.17
N GLY A 99 -5.92 16.08 -6.81
CA GLY A 99 -5.32 16.78 -5.69
C GLY A 99 -3.97 17.41 -6.01
N SER A 100 -3.27 17.79 -4.94
CA SER A 100 -1.96 18.41 -4.97
C SER A 100 -1.16 18.05 -3.72
N GLY A 101 0.14 18.30 -3.75
CA GLY A 101 1.03 18.00 -2.63
C GLY A 101 2.46 18.47 -2.87
N THR A 102 3.37 17.97 -2.06
CA THR A 102 4.80 18.27 -2.17
C THR A 102 5.60 16.97 -2.17
N LEU A 103 6.47 16.83 -3.18
CA LEU A 103 7.57 15.86 -3.19
C LEU A 103 8.78 16.49 -2.51
N TYR A 104 9.32 15.80 -1.52
CA TYR A 104 10.60 16.08 -0.91
C TYR A 104 11.62 15.09 -1.47
N LEU A 105 12.69 15.58 -2.10
CA LEU A 105 13.70 14.74 -2.77
C LEU A 105 15.11 15.15 -2.36
N ALA A 106 15.92 14.17 -1.96
CA ALA A 106 17.33 14.32 -1.70
C ALA A 106 18.13 13.46 -2.68
N THR A 107 18.88 14.13 -3.57
CA THR A 107 19.69 13.46 -4.59
C THR A 107 20.93 12.83 -3.98
N SER A 108 21.07 11.52 -4.10
CA SER A 108 22.10 10.72 -3.45
C SER A 108 23.43 10.71 -4.22
N SER A 109 23.96 11.89 -4.53
CA SER A 109 25.22 12.05 -5.29
C SER A 109 26.48 11.93 -4.40
N HIS A 110 26.53 10.94 -3.49
CA HIS A 110 27.70 10.57 -2.66
C HIS A 110 27.79 11.13 -1.22
N GLU A 111 26.70 11.59 -0.61
CA GLU A 111 26.69 11.96 0.82
C GLU A 111 26.42 10.75 1.76
N LYS A 112 26.75 10.88 3.06
CA LYS A 112 26.56 9.80 4.06
C LYS A 112 25.12 9.63 4.53
N TYR A 113 24.31 10.67 4.35
CA TYR A 113 22.91 10.78 4.76
C TYR A 113 22.18 11.67 3.73
N PRO A 114 20.83 11.68 3.70
CA PRO A 114 20.06 12.44 2.69
C PRO A 114 20.30 13.94 2.71
N GLY A 115 20.32 14.55 3.90
CA GLY A 115 20.42 16.00 4.09
C GLY A 115 19.08 16.71 3.85
N LYS A 116 19.11 18.04 3.83
CA LYS A 116 17.89 18.84 3.61
C LYS A 116 17.32 18.53 2.21
N PRO A 117 16.07 18.06 2.10
CA PRO A 117 15.48 17.76 0.80
C PRO A 117 15.16 19.04 0.01
N GLN A 118 15.13 18.89 -1.31
CA GLN A 118 14.51 19.84 -2.21
C GLN A 118 13.01 19.59 -2.27
N GLU A 119 12.22 20.66 -2.42
CA GLU A 119 10.76 20.60 -2.41
C GLU A 119 10.21 20.90 -3.80
N TYR A 120 9.32 20.02 -4.27
CA TYR A 120 8.70 20.11 -5.58
C TYR A 120 7.19 20.04 -5.42
N PHE A 121 6.49 21.09 -5.83
CA PHE A 121 5.03 21.08 -5.84
C PHE A 121 4.51 20.14 -6.93
N VAL A 122 3.57 19.26 -6.57
CA VAL A 122 2.90 18.33 -7.48
C VAL A 122 1.41 18.65 -7.51
N PHE A 123 0.80 18.48 -8.68
CA PHE A 123 -0.59 18.88 -8.94
C PHE A 123 -1.28 17.90 -9.89
N ALA A 124 -2.61 17.91 -9.93
CA ALA A 124 -3.38 17.05 -10.81
C ALA A 124 -2.91 17.15 -12.28
N ASN A 125 -2.81 16.00 -12.96
CA ASN A 125 -2.29 15.85 -14.31
C ASN A 125 -0.78 16.14 -14.48
N SER A 126 -0.02 16.18 -13.37
CA SER A 126 1.45 16.16 -13.41
C SER A 126 2.00 14.73 -13.27
N THR A 127 3.25 14.56 -13.68
CA THR A 127 4.02 13.33 -13.46
C THR A 127 5.42 13.66 -12.99
N PHE A 128 5.99 12.78 -12.18
CA PHE A 128 7.38 12.85 -11.75
C PHE A 128 7.93 11.43 -11.59
N HIS A 129 9.25 11.32 -11.64
CA HIS A 129 9.95 10.05 -11.40
C HIS A 129 10.98 10.24 -10.29
N ILE A 130 11.23 9.17 -9.54
CA ILE A 130 12.28 9.14 -8.54
C ILE A 130 13.51 8.46 -9.13
N PRO A 131 14.67 9.13 -9.18
CA PRO A 131 15.92 8.47 -9.56
C PRO A 131 16.23 7.29 -8.63
N VAL A 132 16.77 6.22 -9.20
CA VAL A 132 17.02 4.97 -8.45
C VAL A 132 17.87 5.26 -7.20
N ASN A 133 17.41 4.76 -6.04
CA ASN A 133 18.01 4.93 -4.72
C ASN A 133 17.99 6.35 -4.11
N ASP A 134 17.42 7.34 -4.78
CA ASP A 134 17.25 8.65 -4.16
C ASP A 134 16.23 8.60 -3.01
N VAL A 135 16.53 9.41 -1.98
CA VAL A 135 15.74 9.44 -0.76
C VAL A 135 14.65 10.47 -0.92
N HIS A 136 13.42 10.06 -0.67
CA HIS A 136 12.29 10.91 -0.94
C HIS A 136 11.12 10.69 0.03
N GLN A 137 10.20 11.63 0.01
CA GLN A 137 8.93 11.58 0.70
C GLN A 137 7.88 12.33 -0.12
N VAL A 138 6.77 11.66 -0.42
CA VAL A 138 5.56 12.30 -0.93
C VAL A 138 4.64 12.66 0.24
N TRP A 139 4.19 13.91 0.28
CA TRP A 139 3.30 14.44 1.30
C TRP A 139 2.12 15.17 0.63
N ASN A 140 0.89 14.79 1.01
CA ASN A 140 -0.27 15.63 0.75
C ASN A 140 -0.24 16.87 1.67
N THR A 141 0.35 17.96 1.17
CA THR A 141 0.40 19.27 1.81
C THR A 141 -0.86 20.10 1.57
N ASN A 142 -1.81 19.61 0.77
CA ASN A 142 -3.10 20.24 0.62
C ASN A 142 -3.97 19.96 1.86
N GLU A 143 -4.60 21.00 2.41
CA GLU A 143 -5.38 20.92 3.65
C GLU A 143 -6.85 20.50 3.43
N HIS A 144 -7.30 20.39 2.19
CA HIS A 144 -8.73 20.29 1.85
C HIS A 144 -9.09 19.13 0.92
N GLU A 145 -8.16 18.68 0.09
CA GLU A 145 -8.40 17.60 -0.89
C GLU A 145 -7.45 16.42 -0.71
N ASP A 146 -7.94 15.24 -1.06
CA ASP A 146 -7.12 14.04 -1.15
C ASP A 146 -6.17 14.11 -2.34
N LEU A 147 -4.94 13.63 -2.15
CA LEU A 147 -3.96 13.42 -3.21
C LEU A 147 -4.07 11.97 -3.71
N GLN A 148 -4.52 11.78 -4.95
CA GLN A 148 -4.63 10.46 -5.56
C GLN A 148 -3.62 10.31 -6.70
N MET A 149 -2.87 9.21 -6.68
CA MET A 149 -1.81 8.95 -7.64
C MET A 149 -1.82 7.50 -8.11
N LEU A 150 -1.47 7.30 -9.38
CA LEU A 150 -0.93 6.03 -9.85
C LEU A 150 0.57 6.03 -9.56
N VAL A 151 1.08 4.91 -9.07
CA VAL A 151 2.50 4.69 -8.82
C VAL A 151 2.92 3.45 -9.60
N ILE A 152 4.00 3.56 -10.36
CA ILE A 152 4.53 2.48 -11.17
C ILE A 152 5.98 2.26 -10.78
N ILE A 153 6.32 1.04 -10.37
CA ILE A 153 7.71 0.67 -10.04
C ILE A 153 8.24 -0.37 -11.01
N SER A 154 9.56 -0.38 -11.20
CA SER A 154 10.26 -1.53 -11.78
C SER A 154 10.74 -2.50 -10.70
N ARG A 155 11.16 -3.71 -11.11
CA ARG A 155 11.78 -4.73 -10.24
C ARG A 155 10.95 -5.10 -8.98
N PRO A 156 9.65 -5.35 -9.10
CA PRO A 156 8.80 -5.67 -7.95
C PRO A 156 9.15 -7.04 -7.31
N PRO A 157 8.61 -7.36 -6.12
CA PRO A 157 7.94 -6.45 -5.17
C PRO A 157 8.91 -5.39 -4.62
N VAL A 158 8.42 -4.27 -4.10
CA VAL A 158 9.30 -3.17 -3.64
C VAL A 158 10.15 -3.57 -2.42
N LYS A 159 11.41 -3.11 -2.37
CA LYS A 159 12.30 -3.25 -1.21
C LYS A 159 12.61 -1.86 -0.68
N VAL A 160 11.98 -1.49 0.43
CA VAL A 160 11.99 -0.11 0.94
C VAL A 160 12.95 0.02 2.11
N PHE A 161 13.90 0.95 2.03
CA PHE A 161 14.71 1.36 3.17
C PHE A 161 14.13 2.64 3.77
N ILE A 162 13.67 2.57 5.01
CA ILE A 162 13.01 3.65 5.73
C ILE A 162 14.01 4.40 6.62
N TYR A 163 13.89 5.73 6.62
CA TYR A 163 14.64 6.63 7.47
C TYR A 163 13.74 7.21 8.56
N GLU A 164 14.35 7.42 9.74
CA GLU A 164 13.68 8.10 10.86
C GLU A 164 13.63 9.62 10.64
N ASP A 165 14.68 10.18 10.02
CA ASP A 165 14.77 11.59 9.63
C ASP A 165 15.70 11.77 8.41
N TRP A 166 15.78 13.00 7.89
CA TRP A 166 16.59 13.37 6.73
C TRP A 166 18.11 13.38 6.98
N PHE A 167 18.57 13.26 8.23
CA PHE A 167 19.99 13.25 8.60
C PHE A 167 20.46 11.86 9.05
N MET A 168 19.55 10.88 9.12
CA MET A 168 19.89 9.50 9.39
C MET A 168 20.85 8.95 8.30
N PRO A 169 21.99 8.35 8.68
CA PRO A 169 22.92 7.76 7.73
C PRO A 169 22.26 6.71 6.83
N HIS A 170 22.65 6.67 5.55
CA HIS A 170 22.12 5.69 4.59
C HIS A 170 22.33 4.24 5.04
N THR A 171 23.41 3.98 5.77
CA THR A 171 23.76 2.67 6.35
C THR A 171 22.90 2.27 7.54
N ALA A 172 22.23 3.23 8.18
CA ALA A 172 21.34 2.98 9.32
C ALA A 172 19.88 2.80 8.90
N ALA A 173 19.51 3.19 7.67
CA ALA A 173 18.16 3.04 7.14
C ALA A 173 17.69 1.58 7.22
N LYS A 174 16.45 1.38 7.69
CA LYS A 174 15.91 0.04 8.00
C LYS A 174 15.18 -0.53 6.81
N LEU A 175 15.58 -1.70 6.34
CA LEU A 175 14.85 -2.43 5.31
C LEU A 175 13.48 -2.88 5.84
N LYS A 176 12.42 -2.52 5.13
CA LYS A 176 11.08 -3.08 5.29
C LYS A 176 10.75 -3.93 4.06
N PHE A 177 10.90 -5.25 4.22
CA PHE A 177 10.55 -6.25 3.21
C PHE A 177 10.04 -7.54 3.88
N PRO A 178 8.90 -8.12 3.47
CA PRO A 178 7.88 -7.54 2.58
C PRO A 178 7.40 -6.16 3.03
N TYR A 179 7.00 -5.32 2.07
CA TYR A 179 6.30 -4.09 2.44
C TYR A 179 4.85 -4.42 2.82
N TYR A 180 4.18 -3.53 3.54
CA TYR A 180 2.95 -3.87 4.25
C TYR A 180 1.85 -4.49 3.37
N TRP A 181 1.73 -4.05 2.11
CA TRP A 181 0.74 -4.59 1.17
C TRP A 181 1.09 -5.95 0.55
N ASP A 182 2.35 -6.39 0.68
CA ASP A 182 2.83 -7.69 0.20
C ASP A 182 2.91 -8.74 1.31
N GLU A 183 2.82 -8.34 2.59
CA GLU A 183 3.02 -9.23 3.74
C GLU A 183 2.11 -10.45 3.68
N GLN A 184 0.82 -10.26 3.41
CA GLN A 184 -0.13 -11.37 3.35
C GLN A 184 0.25 -12.40 2.28
N CYS A 185 0.75 -11.97 1.13
CA CYS A 185 1.05 -12.86 0.01
C CYS A 185 2.44 -13.50 0.09
N LEU A 186 3.41 -12.85 0.75
CA LEU A 186 4.80 -13.31 0.81
C LEU A 186 5.16 -14.01 2.12
N LEU A 187 4.37 -13.83 3.20
CA LEU A 187 4.58 -14.51 4.48
C LEU A 187 3.74 -15.78 4.64
N GLU A 188 2.75 -16.02 3.76
CA GLU A 188 2.09 -17.32 3.71
C GLU A 188 3.10 -18.40 3.27
N PRO A 189 3.24 -19.52 4.01
CA PRO A 189 4.15 -20.59 3.62
C PRO A 189 3.73 -21.13 2.24
N PRO A 190 4.68 -21.55 1.38
CA PRO A 190 4.33 -22.26 0.16
C PRO A 190 3.44 -23.44 0.56
N LYS A 191 2.24 -23.54 -0.01
CA LYS A 191 1.48 -24.78 0.07
C LYS A 191 2.36 -25.83 -0.60
N ASP A 192 2.81 -26.82 0.16
CA ASP A 192 3.51 -28.00 -0.36
C ASP A 192 2.74 -28.51 -1.59
N GLU A 193 3.28 -28.29 -2.78
CA GLU A 193 2.83 -28.98 -3.98
C GLU A 193 3.51 -30.36 -3.95
N LEU A 194 2.85 -31.31 -3.26
CA LEU A 194 3.05 -32.76 -3.40
C LEU A 194 2.19 -33.28 -4.57
#